data_AF-A0A8J7G8A6-F1
#
_entry.id   AF-A0A8J7G8A6-F1
#
_cell.length_a   1.000
_cell.length_b   1.000
_cell.length_c   1.000
_cell.angle_alpha   90.00
_cell.angle_beta   90.00
_cell.angle_gamma   90.00
#
_symmetry.space_group_name_H-M   'P 1'
#
loop_
_entity.id
_entity.type
_entity.pdbx_description
1 polymer ?
#
loop_
_entity_poly.entity_id
_entity_poly.type
_entity_poly.pdbx_seq_one_letter_code
_entity_poly.pdbx_strand_id
1 'polypeptide(L)'
;MTTDNKASNTPQLQYDLFVFGDSLSDIGNSSKATLGLLPPSPPYFDGRFSNGPVAVETLAAQLGLPASLATNFAVGGARTGRENGNNNLVPGLRLDGLLDQIDRFKSQASSLGAGAEDLYFIWAGANDLNQIGTSDPVATINTAVSNIAAAVTSLVQSGAKNIVVVQTPNLGRVPASLQSGRLQDLTNLSNGFNAALESSLTALENSLAGSNIILSNLFPLSEQAAQNPAAFGFTNITDSYLNGLRPRDPAADPNQFFFWDQFHPTTRAHSFFADVFRNSVISGITDDITRSGTAGPDKLVGFSGDDVLRGLGGADQLEGSPGNDILVGGAQADTLTGGGNRDALTGGGGPDVLQGGPGRDQFIYSNPNHGRDTITDFQLGRDLIDLSSIFKRADYSRPNPFESYVRLVQANRGTVVRIDSNGDASGGFKPLALLLNIEANNLTASSFLV
;
A
#
# COMPACT_ATOMS: atom_id res chain seq x y z
N MET A 1 14.45 43.56 -18.10
CA MET A 1 13.62 42.77 -17.15
C MET A 1 12.70 41.89 -17.97
N THR A 2 13.03 40.61 -18.07
CA THR A 2 12.10 39.48 -18.27
C THR A 2 12.93 38.25 -17.94
N THR A 3 12.85 37.79 -16.69
CA THR A 3 13.50 36.55 -16.27
C THR A 3 12.58 35.39 -16.61
N ASP A 4 13.10 34.49 -17.43
CA ASP A 4 12.53 33.21 -17.77
C ASP A 4 12.19 32.39 -16.52
N ASN A 5 10.93 31.99 -16.43
CA ASN A 5 10.44 31.03 -15.46
C ASN A 5 10.76 29.62 -16.01
N LYS A 6 11.97 29.12 -15.76
CA LYS A 6 12.28 27.70 -15.97
C LYS A 6 11.51 26.91 -14.91
N ALA A 7 10.35 26.38 -15.28
CA ALA A 7 9.76 25.25 -14.60
C ALA A 7 10.81 24.13 -14.53
N SER A 8 11.17 23.70 -13.33
CA SER A 8 12.03 22.55 -13.13
C SER A 8 11.30 21.29 -13.59
N ASN A 9 11.58 20.84 -14.81
CA ASN A 9 11.27 19.49 -15.27
C ASN A 9 12.21 18.48 -14.57
N THR A 10 12.13 18.40 -13.23
CA THR A 10 12.58 17.18 -12.55
C THR A 10 11.51 16.14 -12.87
N PRO A 11 11.83 15.03 -13.55
CA PRO A 11 10.85 13.98 -13.78
C PRO A 11 10.29 13.56 -12.42
N GLN A 12 8.99 13.70 -12.21
CA GLN A 12 8.34 13.06 -11.08
C GLN A 12 8.59 11.56 -11.23
N LEU A 13 9.26 10.96 -10.26
CA LEU A 13 9.33 9.51 -10.16
C LEU A 13 7.93 9.05 -9.78
N GLN A 14 7.14 8.70 -10.79
CA GLN A 14 5.85 8.06 -10.61
C GLN A 14 6.11 6.58 -10.39
N TYR A 15 5.60 6.06 -9.27
CA TYR A 15 5.61 4.64 -8.95
C TYR A 15 4.27 4.07 -9.37
N ASP A 16 4.29 3.00 -10.15
CA ASP A 16 3.11 2.32 -10.65
C ASP A 16 2.95 0.93 -10.01
N LEU A 17 1.73 0.40 -10.14
CA LEU A 17 1.38 -0.95 -9.73
C LEU A 17 1.02 -1.79 -10.96
N PHE A 18 1.84 -2.81 -11.25
CA PHE A 18 1.61 -3.79 -12.31
C PHE A 18 1.06 -5.08 -11.72
N VAL A 19 -0.13 -5.48 -12.16
CA VAL A 19 -0.88 -6.58 -11.52
C VAL A 19 -1.05 -7.75 -12.48
N PHE A 20 -0.79 -8.97 -12.00
CA PHE A 20 -0.93 -10.22 -12.73
C PHE A 20 -1.67 -11.24 -11.87
N GLY A 21 -2.47 -12.10 -12.51
CA GLY A 21 -3.22 -13.10 -11.78
C GLY A 21 -4.54 -13.48 -12.40
N ASP A 22 -5.47 -13.85 -11.54
CA ASP A 22 -6.79 -14.34 -11.91
C ASP A 22 -7.94 -13.39 -11.51
N SER A 23 -9.13 -13.95 -11.29
CA SER A 23 -10.34 -13.21 -10.93
C SER A 23 -10.23 -12.43 -9.62
N LEU A 24 -9.33 -12.83 -8.70
CA LEU A 24 -9.14 -12.14 -7.41
C LEU A 24 -8.44 -10.78 -7.54
N SER A 25 -7.83 -10.53 -8.71
CA SER A 25 -7.13 -9.28 -9.04
C SER A 25 -7.68 -8.61 -10.31
N ASP A 26 -8.62 -9.23 -11.03
CA ASP A 26 -9.20 -8.70 -12.26
C ASP A 26 -10.16 -7.54 -11.98
N ILE A 27 -9.86 -6.37 -12.54
CA ILE A 27 -10.64 -5.13 -12.38
C ILE A 27 -11.53 -4.82 -13.59
N GLY A 28 -11.71 -5.77 -14.51
CA GLY A 28 -12.59 -5.66 -15.68
C GLY A 28 -12.01 -6.15 -17.00
N ASN A 29 -10.82 -6.76 -17.02
CA ASN A 29 -10.20 -7.33 -18.21
C ASN A 29 -11.04 -8.46 -18.81
N SER A 30 -11.50 -9.41 -17.98
CA SER A 30 -12.39 -10.48 -18.45
C SER A 30 -13.68 -9.93 -19.03
N SER A 31 -14.28 -8.95 -18.34
CA SER A 31 -15.54 -8.36 -18.76
C SER A 31 -15.38 -7.64 -20.09
N LYS A 32 -14.31 -6.86 -20.24
CA LYS A 32 -13.98 -6.19 -21.50
C LYS A 32 -13.73 -7.19 -22.64
N ALA A 33 -12.95 -8.24 -22.41
CA ALA A 33 -12.62 -9.24 -23.42
C ALA A 33 -13.86 -10.05 -23.86
N THR A 34 -14.81 -10.27 -22.95
CA THR A 34 -16.01 -11.08 -23.18
C THR A 34 -17.26 -10.26 -23.45
N LEU A 35 -17.13 -8.94 -23.66
CA LEU A 35 -18.25 -8.02 -23.88
C LEU A 35 -19.31 -8.07 -22.76
N GLY A 36 -18.87 -8.18 -21.51
CA GLY A 36 -19.71 -8.18 -20.32
C GLY A 36 -20.29 -9.54 -19.93
N LEU A 37 -19.90 -10.62 -20.60
CA LEU A 37 -20.37 -11.97 -20.25
C LEU A 37 -19.73 -12.51 -18.97
N LEU A 38 -18.48 -12.12 -18.67
CA LEU A 38 -17.71 -12.66 -17.54
C LEU A 38 -16.92 -11.59 -16.79
N PRO A 39 -17.22 -11.32 -15.51
CA PRO A 39 -18.49 -11.63 -14.86
C PRO A 39 -19.60 -10.70 -15.38
N PRO A 40 -20.87 -11.15 -15.39
CA PRO A 40 -21.99 -10.28 -15.75
C PRO A 40 -22.21 -9.19 -14.69
N SER A 41 -22.37 -7.95 -15.12
CA SER A 41 -22.69 -6.82 -14.25
C SER A 41 -24.09 -6.27 -14.59
N PRO A 42 -25.09 -6.34 -13.69
CA PRO A 42 -25.12 -6.99 -12.36
C PRO A 42 -25.20 -8.54 -12.42
N PRO A 43 -24.99 -9.28 -11.30
CA PRO A 43 -24.85 -8.82 -9.91
C PRO A 43 -23.42 -8.42 -9.51
N TYR A 44 -22.42 -8.68 -10.35
CA TYR A 44 -21.04 -8.31 -10.06
C TYR A 44 -20.79 -6.82 -10.28
N PHE A 45 -19.82 -6.25 -9.56
CA PHE A 45 -19.52 -4.83 -9.61
C PHE A 45 -18.59 -4.50 -10.79
N ASP A 46 -19.10 -3.83 -11.82
CA ASP A 46 -18.31 -3.25 -12.92
C ASP A 46 -17.20 -4.17 -13.47
N GLY A 47 -17.53 -5.45 -13.68
CA GLY A 47 -16.61 -6.45 -14.23
C GLY A 47 -15.61 -7.07 -13.24
N ARG A 48 -15.65 -6.73 -11.95
CA ARG A 48 -14.90 -7.41 -10.88
C ARG A 48 -15.63 -8.67 -10.47
N PHE A 49 -14.90 -9.73 -10.08
CA PHE A 49 -15.51 -10.93 -9.51
C PHE A 49 -15.88 -10.73 -8.02
N SER A 50 -16.49 -9.60 -7.68
CA SER A 50 -16.93 -9.26 -6.33
C SER A 50 -18.11 -8.27 -6.40
N ASN A 51 -18.60 -7.82 -5.23
CA ASN A 51 -19.62 -6.78 -5.11
C ASN A 51 -19.05 -5.36 -4.96
N GLY A 52 -17.76 -5.17 -5.19
CA GLY A 52 -17.07 -3.90 -5.12
C GLY A 52 -15.62 -4.03 -5.62
N PRO A 53 -14.75 -3.04 -5.31
CA PRO A 53 -13.33 -3.12 -5.60
C PRO A 53 -12.68 -4.38 -5.03
N VAL A 54 -11.73 -4.95 -5.77
CA VAL A 54 -10.92 -6.09 -5.34
C VAL A 54 -9.68 -5.63 -4.55
N ALA A 55 -8.99 -6.57 -3.91
CA ALA A 55 -7.94 -6.27 -2.93
C ALA A 55 -6.80 -5.41 -3.50
N VAL A 56 -6.45 -5.61 -4.77
CA VAL A 56 -5.37 -4.83 -5.40
C VAL A 56 -5.75 -3.36 -5.65
N GLU A 57 -7.04 -3.05 -5.85
CA GLU A 57 -7.52 -1.68 -5.96
C GLU A 57 -7.44 -0.97 -4.60
N THR A 58 -7.82 -1.67 -3.53
CA THR A 58 -7.70 -1.18 -2.15
C THR A 58 -6.23 -1.01 -1.74
N LEU A 59 -5.35 -1.97 -2.10
CA LEU A 59 -3.91 -1.87 -1.86
C LEU A 59 -3.31 -0.65 -2.56
N ALA A 60 -3.65 -0.43 -3.83
CA ALA A 60 -3.18 0.72 -4.60
C ALA A 60 -3.57 2.04 -3.91
N ALA A 61 -4.85 2.17 -3.54
CA ALA A 61 -5.33 3.33 -2.80
C ALA A 61 -4.64 3.49 -1.43
N GLN A 62 -4.34 2.39 -0.75
CA GLN A 62 -3.63 2.41 0.53
C GLN A 62 -2.18 2.87 0.41
N LEU A 63 -1.50 2.55 -0.69
CA LEU A 63 -0.10 2.92 -0.98
C LEU A 63 0.04 4.24 -1.78
N GLY A 64 -1.09 4.85 -2.16
CA GLY A 64 -1.09 6.02 -3.03
C GLY A 64 -0.54 5.74 -4.41
N LEU A 65 -0.84 4.56 -4.94
CA LEU A 65 -0.46 4.12 -6.28
C LEU A 65 -1.68 4.15 -7.20
N PRO A 66 -1.52 4.46 -8.49
CA PRO A 66 -2.61 4.36 -9.44
C PRO A 66 -2.98 2.88 -9.69
N ALA A 67 -4.27 2.58 -9.68
CA ALA A 67 -4.81 1.32 -10.20
C ALA A 67 -5.60 1.60 -11.48
N SER A 68 -5.22 0.94 -12.58
CA SER A 68 -5.91 1.11 -13.86
C SER A 68 -5.91 -0.17 -14.69
N LEU A 69 -6.83 -0.26 -15.65
CA LEU A 69 -6.85 -1.35 -16.63
C LEU A 69 -5.60 -1.38 -17.52
N ALA A 70 -4.80 -0.29 -17.58
CA ALA A 70 -3.59 -0.26 -18.38
C ALA A 70 -2.44 -1.04 -17.71
N THR A 71 -2.39 -1.03 -16.38
CA THR A 71 -1.33 -1.70 -15.60
C THR A 71 -1.82 -2.98 -14.90
N ASN A 72 -3.12 -3.26 -14.92
CA ASN A 72 -3.67 -4.52 -14.47
C ASN A 72 -3.83 -5.50 -15.63
N PHE A 73 -3.08 -6.61 -15.58
CA PHE A 73 -3.08 -7.68 -16.57
C PHE A 73 -3.87 -8.91 -16.13
N ALA A 74 -4.37 -8.95 -14.89
CA ALA A 74 -5.07 -10.11 -14.34
C ALA A 74 -6.35 -10.43 -15.14
N VAL A 75 -6.62 -11.72 -15.34
CA VAL A 75 -7.77 -12.21 -16.11
C VAL A 75 -8.46 -13.35 -15.37
N GLY A 76 -9.75 -13.22 -15.11
CA GLY A 76 -10.61 -14.25 -14.57
C GLY A 76 -10.40 -15.63 -15.19
N GLY A 77 -10.17 -16.63 -14.33
CA GLY A 77 -9.91 -18.02 -14.70
C GLY A 77 -8.49 -18.33 -15.17
N ALA A 78 -7.56 -17.35 -15.15
CA ALA A 78 -6.16 -17.59 -15.47
C ALA A 78 -5.57 -18.66 -14.55
N ARG A 79 -4.85 -19.62 -15.14
CA ARG A 79 -3.98 -20.54 -14.42
C ARG A 79 -2.55 -19.96 -14.37
N THR A 80 -1.70 -20.57 -13.57
CA THR A 80 -0.27 -20.16 -13.49
C THR A 80 0.48 -20.30 -14.82
N GLY A 81 0.04 -21.21 -15.70
CA GLY A 81 0.62 -21.42 -17.03
C GLY A 81 0.09 -20.46 -18.09
N ARG A 82 -0.15 -20.99 -19.31
CA ARG A 82 -0.73 -20.25 -20.45
C ARG A 82 -2.22 -20.53 -20.63
N GLU A 83 -2.75 -21.43 -19.84
CA GLU A 83 -4.13 -21.87 -19.91
C GLU A 83 -5.03 -20.95 -19.09
N ASN A 84 -6.27 -20.82 -19.55
CA ASN A 84 -7.34 -20.15 -18.82
C ASN A 84 -8.57 -21.07 -18.79
N GLY A 85 -9.19 -21.20 -17.62
CA GLY A 85 -10.37 -22.05 -17.41
C GLY A 85 -11.61 -21.63 -18.22
N ASN A 86 -11.63 -20.40 -18.74
CA ASN A 86 -12.77 -19.81 -19.45
C ASN A 86 -12.60 -19.78 -20.98
N ASN A 87 -11.59 -20.43 -21.55
CA ASN A 87 -11.33 -20.43 -23.00
C ASN A 87 -12.48 -20.99 -23.87
N ASN A 88 -13.39 -21.76 -23.29
CA ASN A 88 -14.55 -22.31 -23.99
C ASN A 88 -15.82 -21.45 -23.83
N LEU A 89 -15.75 -20.32 -23.13
CA LEU A 89 -16.92 -19.46 -22.87
C LEU A 89 -17.40 -18.73 -24.13
N VAL A 90 -16.48 -18.20 -24.92
CA VAL A 90 -16.77 -17.47 -26.16
C VAL A 90 -16.01 -18.13 -27.31
N PRO A 91 -16.70 -18.66 -28.34
CA PRO A 91 -16.05 -19.33 -29.46
C PRO A 91 -15.00 -18.45 -30.14
N GLY A 92 -13.76 -18.96 -30.26
CA GLY A 92 -12.64 -18.26 -30.90
C GLY A 92 -11.94 -17.21 -30.02
N LEU A 93 -12.41 -16.97 -28.79
CA LEU A 93 -11.72 -16.13 -27.83
C LEU A 93 -10.79 -16.98 -26.97
N ARG A 94 -9.50 -16.63 -26.94
CA ARG A 94 -8.54 -17.15 -25.98
C ARG A 94 -8.28 -16.08 -24.93
N LEU A 95 -8.46 -16.45 -23.66
CA LEU A 95 -8.09 -15.63 -22.52
C LEU A 95 -6.72 -16.05 -21.99
N ASP A 96 -6.00 -15.08 -21.42
CA ASP A 96 -4.61 -15.25 -21.00
C ASP A 96 -4.52 -16.08 -19.71
N GLY A 97 -3.55 -16.99 -19.66
CA GLY A 97 -2.98 -17.49 -18.40
C GLY A 97 -1.90 -16.52 -17.87
N LEU A 98 -1.38 -16.75 -16.67
CA LEU A 98 -0.37 -15.88 -16.06
C LEU A 98 0.86 -15.65 -16.97
N LEU A 99 1.39 -16.70 -17.61
CA LEU A 99 2.58 -16.54 -18.47
C LEU A 99 2.29 -15.71 -19.73
N ASP A 100 1.07 -15.74 -20.26
CA ASP A 100 0.68 -14.87 -21.37
C ASP A 100 0.53 -13.41 -20.92
N GLN A 101 0.02 -13.18 -19.70
CA GLN A 101 -0.06 -11.85 -19.10
C GLN A 101 1.34 -11.22 -18.96
N ILE A 102 2.32 -12.01 -18.52
CA ILE A 102 3.72 -11.57 -18.41
C ILE A 102 4.32 -11.25 -19.78
N ASP A 103 4.10 -12.10 -20.80
CA ASP A 103 4.56 -11.83 -22.16
C ASP A 103 3.94 -10.53 -22.73
N ARG A 104 2.65 -10.30 -22.47
CA ARG A 104 1.95 -9.07 -22.87
C ARG A 104 2.54 -7.84 -22.18
N PHE A 105 2.77 -7.91 -20.86
CA PHE A 105 3.43 -6.83 -20.13
C PHE A 105 4.81 -6.53 -20.70
N LYS A 106 5.64 -7.54 -20.95
CA LYS A 106 6.99 -7.35 -21.52
C LYS A 106 6.96 -6.62 -22.85
N SER A 107 5.95 -6.88 -23.69
CA SER A 107 5.78 -6.17 -24.97
C SER A 107 5.37 -4.69 -24.82
N GLN A 108 4.86 -4.30 -23.65
CA GLN A 108 4.29 -2.98 -23.37
C GLN A 108 5.07 -2.20 -22.29
N ALA A 109 6.00 -2.84 -21.57
CA ALA A 109 6.68 -2.30 -20.40
C ALA A 109 7.26 -0.90 -20.64
N SER A 110 8.00 -0.71 -21.73
CA SER A 110 8.59 0.59 -22.07
C SER A 110 7.52 1.66 -22.39
N SER A 111 6.41 1.30 -23.02
CA SER A 111 5.33 2.25 -23.32
C SER A 111 4.49 2.62 -22.09
N LEU A 112 4.46 1.71 -21.11
CA LEU A 112 3.79 1.91 -19.83
C LEU A 112 4.68 2.64 -18.83
N GLY A 113 5.95 2.89 -19.16
CA GLY A 113 6.89 3.55 -18.26
C GLY A 113 7.39 2.67 -17.11
N ALA A 114 7.25 1.34 -17.22
CA ALA A 114 7.62 0.40 -16.16
C ALA A 114 9.10 0.53 -15.77
N GLY A 115 9.31 0.84 -14.49
CA GLY A 115 10.60 1.04 -13.84
C GLY A 115 10.95 -0.06 -12.86
N ALA A 116 12.19 -0.01 -12.38
CA ALA A 116 12.73 -1.01 -11.46
C ALA A 116 12.06 -0.99 -10.09
N GLU A 117 11.72 0.21 -9.61
CA GLU A 117 11.17 0.44 -8.28
C GLU A 117 9.64 0.36 -8.20
N ASP A 118 8.97 0.12 -9.34
CA ASP A 118 7.53 -0.13 -9.38
C ASP A 118 7.16 -1.41 -8.63
N LEU A 119 5.89 -1.50 -8.23
CA LEU A 119 5.37 -2.68 -7.55
C LEU A 119 4.79 -3.67 -8.55
N TYR A 120 5.34 -4.88 -8.59
CA TYR A 120 4.88 -5.96 -9.45
C TYR A 120 4.16 -7.02 -8.63
N PHE A 121 2.86 -7.17 -8.82
CA PHE A 121 2.00 -7.97 -7.97
C PHE A 121 1.49 -9.22 -8.70
N ILE A 122 1.80 -10.41 -8.20
CA ILE A 122 1.35 -11.68 -8.74
C ILE A 122 0.45 -12.38 -7.72
N TRP A 123 -0.78 -12.69 -8.13
CA TRP A 123 -1.68 -13.56 -7.37
C TRP A 123 -2.37 -14.56 -8.28
N ALA A 124 -1.87 -15.81 -8.27
CA ALA A 124 -2.37 -16.90 -9.10
C ALA A 124 -2.20 -18.26 -8.40
N GLY A 125 -2.83 -19.29 -8.96
CA GLY A 125 -2.68 -20.68 -8.50
C GLY A 125 -3.99 -21.32 -8.06
N ALA A 126 -4.97 -20.53 -7.59
CA ALA A 126 -6.26 -21.08 -7.16
C ALA A 126 -6.94 -21.90 -8.26
N ASN A 127 -6.91 -21.43 -9.52
CA ASN A 127 -7.50 -22.14 -10.66
C ASN A 127 -6.77 -23.44 -11.04
N ASP A 128 -5.48 -23.56 -10.71
CA ASP A 128 -4.68 -24.78 -10.90
C ASP A 128 -5.07 -25.82 -9.83
N LEU A 129 -5.19 -25.37 -8.58
CA LEU A 129 -5.44 -26.21 -7.41
C LEU A 129 -6.92 -26.62 -7.24
N ASN A 130 -7.86 -25.78 -7.68
CA ASN A 130 -9.30 -26.00 -7.52
C ASN A 130 -9.89 -27.01 -8.54
N GLN A 131 -9.06 -27.76 -9.25
CA GLN A 131 -9.52 -28.90 -10.02
C GLN A 131 -9.94 -30.00 -9.05
N ILE A 132 -11.24 -30.07 -8.77
CA ILE A 132 -11.87 -31.07 -7.90
C ILE A 132 -11.58 -32.47 -8.48
N GLY A 133 -10.49 -33.09 -8.02
CA GLY A 133 -10.11 -34.46 -8.42
C GLY A 133 -8.73 -34.63 -9.06
N THR A 134 -7.73 -33.78 -8.77
CA THR A 134 -6.36 -34.04 -9.23
C THR A 134 -5.88 -35.41 -8.73
N SER A 135 -5.56 -36.31 -9.67
CA SER A 135 -5.00 -37.62 -9.33
C SER A 135 -3.55 -37.53 -8.82
N ASP A 136 -2.89 -36.39 -9.08
CA ASP A 136 -1.51 -36.10 -8.65
C ASP A 136 -1.37 -34.66 -8.11
N PRO A 137 -1.65 -34.45 -6.81
CA PRO A 137 -1.47 -33.17 -6.13
C PRO A 137 -0.04 -32.63 -6.19
N VAL A 138 0.98 -33.50 -6.14
CA VAL A 138 2.38 -33.10 -6.11
C VAL A 138 2.82 -32.55 -7.45
N ALA A 139 2.50 -33.24 -8.55
CA ALA A 139 2.78 -32.74 -9.89
C ALA A 139 2.07 -31.40 -10.14
N THR A 140 0.80 -31.27 -9.72
CA THR A 140 0.03 -30.03 -9.85
C THR A 140 0.71 -28.86 -9.13
N ILE A 141 1.12 -29.06 -7.87
CA ILE A 141 1.87 -28.05 -7.10
C ILE A 141 3.17 -27.68 -7.82
N ASN A 142 3.97 -28.68 -8.21
CA ASN A 142 5.28 -28.44 -8.83
C ASN A 142 5.17 -27.65 -10.12
N THR A 143 4.20 -27.98 -10.98
CA THR A 143 3.95 -27.21 -12.21
C THR A 143 3.52 -25.79 -11.90
N ALA A 144 2.58 -25.59 -10.97
CA ALA A 144 2.09 -24.27 -10.63
C ALA A 144 3.19 -23.37 -10.05
N VAL A 145 4.00 -23.90 -9.13
CA VAL A 145 5.14 -23.19 -8.53
C VAL A 145 6.20 -22.87 -9.58
N SER A 146 6.54 -23.82 -10.46
CA SER A 146 7.51 -23.58 -11.54
C SER A 146 7.07 -22.47 -12.50
N ASN A 147 5.77 -22.38 -12.80
CA ASN A 147 5.24 -21.34 -13.67
C ASN A 147 5.32 -19.96 -13.00
N ILE A 148 4.98 -19.86 -11.71
CA ILE A 148 5.11 -18.60 -10.96
C ILE A 148 6.58 -18.18 -10.86
N ALA A 149 7.50 -19.10 -10.57
CA ALA A 149 8.94 -18.81 -10.57
C ALA A 149 9.44 -18.30 -11.93
N ALA A 150 8.92 -18.84 -13.04
CA ALA A 150 9.22 -18.36 -14.39
C ALA A 150 8.65 -16.96 -14.67
N ALA A 151 7.45 -16.67 -14.17
CA ALA A 151 6.85 -15.33 -14.23
C ALA A 151 7.73 -14.30 -13.49
N VAL A 152 8.11 -14.60 -12.24
CA VAL A 152 9.00 -13.75 -11.43
C VAL A 152 10.34 -13.54 -12.13
N THR A 153 10.99 -14.62 -12.60
CA THR A 153 12.25 -14.54 -13.34
C THR A 153 12.13 -13.62 -14.56
N SER A 154 11.01 -13.71 -15.29
CA SER A 154 10.77 -12.90 -16.48
C SER A 154 10.57 -11.41 -16.16
N LEU A 155 9.94 -11.08 -15.03
CA LEU A 155 9.81 -9.70 -14.55
C LEU A 155 11.18 -9.14 -14.14
N VAL A 156 11.96 -9.89 -13.37
CA VAL A 156 13.33 -9.47 -12.97
C VAL A 156 14.21 -9.25 -14.18
N GLN A 157 14.17 -10.14 -15.18
CA GLN A 157 14.88 -9.95 -16.45
C GLN A 157 14.42 -8.72 -17.24
N SER A 158 13.21 -8.22 -16.96
CA SER A 158 12.66 -6.99 -17.55
C SER A 158 12.95 -5.75 -16.71
N GLY A 159 13.70 -5.90 -15.62
CA GLY A 159 14.16 -4.81 -14.75
C GLY A 159 13.39 -4.66 -13.44
N ALA A 160 12.34 -5.45 -13.20
CA ALA A 160 11.56 -5.39 -11.97
C ALA A 160 12.40 -5.77 -10.74
N LYS A 161 12.35 -4.97 -9.68
CA LYS A 161 12.95 -5.32 -8.38
C LYS A 161 11.93 -5.75 -7.36
N ASN A 162 10.86 -4.97 -7.15
CA ASN A 162 9.90 -5.19 -6.07
C ASN A 162 8.73 -6.07 -6.54
N ILE A 163 8.81 -7.38 -6.27
CA ILE A 163 7.82 -8.35 -6.75
C ILE A 163 7.08 -8.98 -5.58
N VAL A 164 5.80 -8.65 -5.45
CA VAL A 164 4.89 -9.26 -4.48
C VAL A 164 4.32 -10.53 -5.07
N VAL A 165 4.47 -11.65 -4.36
CA VAL A 165 3.83 -12.92 -4.72
C VAL A 165 2.93 -13.38 -3.58
N VAL A 166 1.65 -13.54 -3.90
CA VAL A 166 0.63 -13.91 -2.92
C VAL A 166 0.50 -15.43 -2.82
N GLN A 167 0.70 -15.95 -1.61
CA GLN A 167 0.35 -17.32 -1.25
C GLN A 167 -1.18 -17.46 -1.14
N THR A 168 -1.69 -18.62 -1.55
CA THR A 168 -3.14 -18.87 -1.61
C THR A 168 -3.79 -18.82 -0.22
N PRO A 169 -5.02 -18.31 -0.11
CA PRO A 169 -5.83 -18.49 1.09
C PRO A 169 -6.18 -19.99 1.27
N ASN A 170 -6.82 -20.36 2.38
CA ASN A 170 -7.26 -21.74 2.55
C ASN A 170 -8.43 -22.07 1.58
N LEU A 171 -8.12 -22.73 0.46
CA LEU A 171 -9.11 -23.12 -0.55
C LEU A 171 -10.14 -24.13 -0.02
N GLY A 172 -9.83 -24.86 1.06
CA GLY A 172 -10.78 -25.74 1.73
C GLY A 172 -11.95 -25.02 2.39
N ARG A 173 -11.79 -23.72 2.70
CA ARG A 173 -12.82 -22.88 3.36
C ARG A 173 -13.77 -22.20 2.39
N VAL A 174 -13.52 -22.30 1.09
CA VAL A 174 -14.36 -21.72 0.05
C VAL A 174 -15.71 -22.46 -0.02
N PRO A 175 -16.86 -21.78 -0.25
CA PRO A 175 -18.18 -22.41 -0.21
C PRO A 175 -18.31 -23.65 -1.09
N ALA A 176 -17.77 -23.63 -2.31
CA ALA A 176 -17.77 -24.79 -3.22
C ALA A 176 -17.04 -26.01 -2.62
N SER A 177 -15.91 -25.78 -1.95
CA SER A 177 -15.11 -26.81 -1.30
C SER A 177 -15.85 -27.44 -0.12
N LEU A 178 -16.52 -26.61 0.68
CA LEU A 178 -17.34 -27.06 1.80
C LEU A 178 -18.53 -27.91 1.32
N GLN A 179 -19.25 -27.44 0.30
CA GLN A 179 -20.40 -28.17 -0.27
C GLN A 179 -20.01 -29.50 -0.91
N SER A 180 -18.80 -29.59 -1.46
CA SER A 180 -18.27 -30.84 -2.04
C SER A 180 -17.58 -31.75 -1.00
N GLY A 181 -17.54 -31.37 0.28
CA GLY A 181 -16.90 -32.16 1.34
C GLY A 181 -15.37 -32.22 1.25
N ARG A 182 -14.75 -31.25 0.56
CA ARG A 182 -13.31 -31.23 0.23
C ARG A 182 -12.48 -30.33 1.15
N LEU A 183 -13.01 -29.94 2.30
CA LEU A 183 -12.34 -29.06 3.27
C LEU A 183 -10.90 -29.51 3.55
N GLN A 184 -10.71 -30.76 3.99
CA GLN A 184 -9.39 -31.24 4.40
C GLN A 184 -8.42 -31.35 3.23
N ASP A 185 -8.88 -31.91 2.10
CA ASP A 185 -8.04 -32.12 0.93
C ASP A 185 -7.51 -30.81 0.37
N LEU A 186 -8.38 -29.81 0.21
CA LEU A 186 -8.00 -28.51 -0.33
C LEU A 186 -7.27 -27.65 0.70
N THR A 187 -7.48 -27.86 1.99
CA THR A 187 -6.62 -27.29 3.04
C THR A 187 -5.19 -27.82 2.93
N ASN A 188 -5.03 -29.14 2.79
CA ASN A 188 -3.72 -29.78 2.64
C ASN A 188 -3.03 -29.32 1.36
N LEU A 189 -3.78 -29.22 0.25
CA LEU A 189 -3.26 -28.76 -1.03
C LEU A 189 -2.80 -27.29 -0.96
N SER A 190 -3.59 -26.42 -0.33
CA SER A 190 -3.23 -24.99 -0.14
C SER A 190 -1.94 -24.85 0.67
N ASN A 191 -1.81 -25.59 1.79
CA ASN A 191 -0.59 -25.61 2.60
C ASN A 191 0.62 -26.13 1.81
N GLY A 192 0.46 -27.24 1.10
CA GLY A 192 1.54 -27.82 0.28
C GLY A 192 2.01 -26.88 -0.82
N PHE A 193 1.07 -26.23 -1.51
CA PHE A 193 1.38 -25.21 -2.50
C PHE A 193 2.11 -24.01 -1.89
N ASN A 194 1.61 -23.44 -0.79
CA ASN A 194 2.21 -22.28 -0.16
C ASN A 194 3.64 -22.55 0.32
N ALA A 195 3.89 -23.71 0.93
CA ALA A 195 5.22 -24.11 1.38
C ALA A 195 6.20 -24.34 0.22
N ALA A 196 5.74 -24.98 -0.86
CA ALA A 196 6.57 -25.19 -2.06
C ALA A 196 6.87 -23.87 -2.77
N LEU A 197 5.90 -22.96 -2.85
CA LEU A 197 6.07 -21.63 -3.42
C LEU A 197 7.12 -20.82 -2.64
N GLU A 198 7.00 -20.78 -1.31
CA GLU A 198 7.96 -20.10 -0.45
C GLU A 198 9.37 -20.64 -0.65
N SER A 199 9.55 -21.97 -0.56
CA SER A 199 10.86 -22.58 -0.77
C SER A 199 11.45 -22.26 -2.15
N SER A 200 10.62 -22.23 -3.21
CA SER A 200 11.07 -21.92 -4.56
C SER A 200 11.46 -20.45 -4.71
N LEU A 201 10.69 -19.53 -4.15
CA LEU A 201 10.95 -18.10 -4.29
C LEU A 201 12.12 -17.63 -3.43
N THR A 202 12.29 -18.18 -2.22
CA THR A 202 13.50 -17.93 -1.41
C THR A 202 14.75 -18.40 -2.13
N ALA A 203 14.72 -19.58 -2.78
CA ALA A 203 15.86 -20.04 -3.58
C ALA A 203 16.10 -19.14 -4.79
N LEU A 204 15.02 -18.65 -5.42
CA LEU A 204 15.08 -17.79 -6.59
C LEU A 204 15.67 -16.41 -6.26
N GLU A 205 15.21 -15.76 -5.18
CA GLU A 205 15.72 -14.47 -4.72
C GLU A 205 17.23 -14.50 -4.48
N ASN A 206 17.72 -15.56 -3.82
CA ASN A 206 19.16 -15.76 -3.61
C ASN A 206 19.97 -15.90 -4.92
N SER A 207 19.32 -16.27 -6.03
CA SER A 207 19.94 -16.42 -7.35
C SER A 207 19.79 -15.19 -8.24
N LEU A 208 18.83 -14.32 -7.96
CA LEU A 208 18.49 -13.14 -8.74
C LEU A 208 18.97 -11.89 -7.99
N ALA A 209 20.25 -11.56 -8.15
CA ALA A 209 20.84 -10.40 -7.48
C ALA A 209 20.06 -9.11 -7.78
N GLY A 210 19.69 -8.37 -6.72
CA GLY A 210 18.98 -7.10 -6.84
C GLY A 210 17.48 -7.20 -7.05
N SER A 211 16.89 -8.41 -7.03
CA SER A 211 15.44 -8.57 -6.89
C SER A 211 15.05 -8.64 -5.42
N ASN A 212 13.86 -8.14 -5.11
CA ASN A 212 13.21 -8.21 -3.81
C ASN A 212 11.87 -8.94 -3.98
N ILE A 213 11.81 -10.20 -3.54
CA ILE A 213 10.62 -11.04 -3.68
C ILE A 213 9.86 -11.04 -2.34
N ILE A 214 8.72 -10.37 -2.34
CA ILE A 214 7.91 -10.15 -1.15
C ILE A 214 6.79 -11.19 -1.13
N LEU A 215 6.89 -12.14 -0.21
CA LEU A 215 5.83 -13.12 0.03
C LEU A 215 4.72 -12.53 0.90
N SER A 216 3.47 -12.71 0.46
CA SER A 216 2.30 -12.32 1.27
C SER A 216 1.37 -13.51 1.50
N ASN A 217 1.06 -13.78 2.77
CA ASN A 217 0.38 -15.01 3.18
C ASN A 217 -1.05 -14.78 3.67
N LEU A 218 -2.04 -15.21 2.87
CA LEU A 218 -3.46 -15.10 3.22
C LEU A 218 -4.01 -16.33 3.98
N PHE A 219 -3.25 -17.41 4.09
CA PHE A 219 -3.72 -18.63 4.73
C PHE A 219 -4.08 -18.40 6.22
N PRO A 220 -3.25 -17.72 7.04
CA PRO A 220 -3.59 -17.44 8.44
C PRO A 220 -4.86 -16.62 8.59
N LEU A 221 -5.06 -15.59 7.76
CA LEU A 221 -6.26 -14.76 7.79
C LEU A 221 -7.53 -15.59 7.54
N SER A 222 -7.48 -16.53 6.60
CA SER A 222 -8.59 -17.43 6.28
C SER A 222 -9.00 -18.27 7.49
N GLU A 223 -8.02 -18.82 8.22
CA GLU A 223 -8.27 -19.63 9.41
C GLU A 223 -8.75 -18.80 10.60
N GLN A 224 -8.18 -17.61 10.80
CA GLN A 224 -8.60 -16.70 11.87
C GLN A 224 -10.05 -16.23 11.66
N ALA A 225 -10.40 -15.86 10.42
CA ALA A 225 -11.76 -15.46 10.09
C ALA A 225 -12.75 -16.62 10.27
N ALA A 226 -12.36 -17.84 9.90
CA ALA A 226 -13.20 -19.03 10.11
C ALA A 226 -13.41 -19.36 11.61
N GLN A 227 -12.41 -19.10 12.45
CA GLN A 227 -12.48 -19.37 13.90
C GLN A 227 -13.25 -18.29 14.67
N ASN A 228 -13.14 -17.02 14.27
CA ASN A 228 -13.79 -15.90 14.94
C ASN A 228 -14.31 -14.85 13.94
N PRO A 229 -15.36 -15.18 13.16
CA PRO A 229 -15.84 -14.28 12.10
C PRO A 229 -16.34 -12.94 12.64
N ALA A 230 -16.86 -12.91 13.87
CA ALA A 230 -17.34 -11.68 14.51
C ALA A 230 -16.22 -10.66 14.75
N ALA A 231 -14.97 -11.08 14.98
CA ALA A 231 -13.83 -10.16 15.12
C ALA A 231 -13.51 -9.42 13.80
N PHE A 232 -13.87 -10.02 12.67
CA PHE A 232 -13.79 -9.41 11.34
C PHE A 232 -15.12 -8.76 10.92
N GLY A 233 -16.13 -8.86 11.79
CA GLY A 233 -17.49 -8.36 11.62
C GLY A 233 -18.30 -9.08 10.54
N PHE A 234 -18.00 -10.35 10.29
CA PHE A 234 -18.81 -11.25 9.47
C PHE A 234 -19.76 -12.08 10.33
N THR A 235 -20.95 -12.36 9.80
CA THR A 235 -21.92 -13.31 10.38
C THR A 235 -21.98 -14.61 9.57
N ASN A 236 -21.56 -14.57 8.30
CA ASN A 236 -21.49 -15.75 7.43
C ASN A 236 -20.13 -15.83 6.70
N ILE A 237 -19.42 -16.95 6.91
CA ILE A 237 -18.14 -17.26 6.26
C ILE A 237 -18.12 -18.61 5.55
N THR A 238 -19.26 -19.30 5.47
CA THR A 238 -19.35 -20.64 4.89
C THR A 238 -20.22 -20.67 3.63
N ASP A 239 -21.27 -19.86 3.61
CA ASP A 239 -22.12 -19.69 2.43
C ASP A 239 -21.76 -18.42 1.67
N SER A 240 -22.02 -18.48 0.37
CA SER A 240 -21.98 -17.31 -0.51
C SER A 240 -23.25 -16.48 -0.39
N TYR A 241 -23.13 -15.16 -0.50
CA TYR A 241 -24.30 -14.27 -0.58
C TYR A 241 -25.18 -14.61 -1.79
N LEU A 242 -24.56 -14.86 -2.95
CA LEU A 242 -25.25 -15.26 -4.17
C LEU A 242 -25.52 -16.77 -4.23
N ASN A 243 -26.64 -17.15 -4.83
CA ASN A 243 -26.95 -18.47 -5.35
C ASN A 243 -27.18 -18.35 -6.86
N GLY A 244 -26.18 -18.75 -7.66
CA GLY A 244 -26.09 -18.36 -9.06
C GLY A 244 -25.94 -16.84 -9.19
N LEU A 245 -26.83 -16.20 -9.97
CA LEU A 245 -26.81 -14.74 -10.19
C LEU A 245 -27.81 -13.97 -9.30
N ARG A 246 -28.36 -14.60 -8.25
CA ARG A 246 -29.34 -13.97 -7.37
C ARG A 246 -28.92 -14.10 -5.90
N PRO A 247 -29.19 -13.11 -5.04
CA PRO A 247 -28.99 -13.27 -3.59
C PRO A 247 -29.77 -14.46 -3.03
N ARG A 248 -29.19 -15.17 -2.06
CA ARG A 248 -29.91 -16.19 -1.26
C ARG A 248 -31.03 -15.56 -0.44
N ASP A 249 -30.71 -14.42 0.17
CA ASP A 249 -31.64 -13.58 0.90
C ASP A 249 -31.41 -12.11 0.50
N PRO A 250 -32.30 -11.52 -0.32
CA PRO A 250 -32.19 -10.12 -0.72
C PRO A 250 -32.27 -9.11 0.45
N ALA A 251 -32.79 -9.51 1.62
CA ALA A 251 -32.86 -8.64 2.79
C ALA A 251 -31.56 -8.66 3.62
N ALA A 252 -30.66 -9.62 3.38
CA ALA A 252 -29.41 -9.72 4.10
C ALA A 252 -28.40 -8.66 3.64
N ASP A 253 -27.62 -8.12 4.59
CA ASP A 253 -26.53 -7.19 4.31
C ASP A 253 -25.32 -7.95 3.72
N PRO A 254 -24.91 -7.69 2.47
CA PRO A 254 -23.77 -8.37 1.86
C PRO A 254 -22.45 -8.10 2.59
N ASN A 255 -22.34 -7.02 3.38
CA ASN A 255 -21.14 -6.75 4.18
C ASN A 255 -20.98 -7.71 5.35
N GLN A 256 -22.01 -8.47 5.73
CA GLN A 256 -21.90 -9.50 6.76
C GLN A 256 -21.44 -10.85 6.21
N PHE A 257 -21.32 -10.99 4.90
CA PHE A 257 -20.83 -12.18 4.21
C PHE A 257 -19.35 -12.04 3.84
N PHE A 258 -18.58 -13.09 4.07
CA PHE A 258 -17.21 -13.17 3.56
C PHE A 258 -17.19 -13.45 2.05
N PHE A 259 -18.08 -14.32 1.56
CA PHE A 259 -18.11 -14.78 0.18
C PHE A 259 -19.27 -14.15 -0.61
N TRP A 260 -18.94 -13.58 -1.76
CA TRP A 260 -19.91 -13.05 -2.71
C TRP A 260 -20.59 -14.18 -3.50
N ASP A 261 -19.79 -15.04 -4.11
CA ASP A 261 -20.25 -16.23 -4.82
C ASP A 261 -19.56 -17.50 -4.28
N GLN A 262 -19.65 -18.61 -5.02
CA GLN A 262 -19.11 -19.89 -4.60
C GLN A 262 -17.58 -19.92 -4.42
N PHE A 263 -16.85 -18.95 -4.96
CA PHE A 263 -15.39 -18.89 -4.97
C PHE A 263 -14.84 -17.54 -4.51
N HIS A 264 -15.53 -16.45 -4.79
CA HIS A 264 -14.99 -15.11 -4.66
C HIS A 264 -15.42 -14.41 -3.37
N PRO A 265 -14.50 -13.71 -2.69
CA PRO A 265 -14.82 -12.89 -1.52
C PRO A 265 -15.67 -11.66 -1.87
N THR A 266 -16.33 -11.10 -0.86
CA THR A 266 -16.92 -9.76 -0.93
C THR A 266 -15.83 -8.68 -0.92
N THR A 267 -16.18 -7.46 -1.33
CA THR A 267 -15.25 -6.30 -1.29
C THR A 267 -14.75 -6.01 0.12
N ARG A 268 -15.56 -6.31 1.15
CA ARG A 268 -15.15 -6.22 2.55
C ARG A 268 -14.09 -7.26 2.90
N ALA A 269 -14.23 -8.51 2.44
CA ALA A 269 -13.18 -9.50 2.62
C ALA A 269 -11.89 -9.10 1.87
N HIS A 270 -12.02 -8.52 0.68
CA HIS A 270 -10.90 -7.95 -0.06
C HIS A 270 -10.16 -6.81 0.67
N SER A 271 -10.83 -6.01 1.51
CA SER A 271 -10.12 -4.97 2.30
C SER A 271 -9.16 -5.58 3.31
N PHE A 272 -9.54 -6.69 3.97
CA PHE A 272 -8.63 -7.40 4.87
C PHE A 272 -7.44 -8.02 4.11
N PHE A 273 -7.66 -8.48 2.87
CA PHE A 273 -6.57 -8.97 2.02
C PHE A 273 -5.59 -7.85 1.66
N ALA A 274 -6.13 -6.68 1.31
CA ALA A 274 -5.31 -5.50 1.04
C ALA A 274 -4.46 -5.09 2.25
N ASP A 275 -5.01 -5.17 3.47
CA ASP A 275 -4.24 -4.88 4.70
C ASP A 275 -3.07 -5.84 4.89
N VAL A 276 -3.27 -7.15 4.63
CA VAL A 276 -2.19 -8.13 4.67
C VAL A 276 -1.12 -7.81 3.61
N PHE A 277 -1.55 -7.52 2.38
CA PHE A 277 -0.63 -7.18 1.29
C PHE A 277 0.17 -5.91 1.59
N ARG A 278 -0.49 -4.86 2.06
CA ARG A 278 0.13 -3.58 2.42
C ARG A 278 1.22 -3.80 3.46
N ASN A 279 0.93 -4.56 4.51
CA ASN A 279 1.91 -4.85 5.55
C ASN A 279 3.11 -5.64 4.99
N SER A 280 2.87 -6.65 4.16
CA SER A 280 3.95 -7.38 3.48
C SER A 280 4.83 -6.45 2.64
N VAL A 281 4.22 -5.57 1.84
CA VAL A 281 4.93 -4.61 0.97
C VAL A 281 5.80 -3.67 1.80
N ILE A 282 5.21 -3.01 2.81
CA ILE A 282 5.92 -2.03 3.65
C ILE A 282 7.07 -2.69 4.39
N SER A 283 6.88 -3.89 4.94
CA SER A 283 7.95 -4.61 5.64
C SER A 283 8.99 -5.25 4.72
N GLY A 284 8.63 -5.45 3.45
CA GLY A 284 9.39 -6.25 2.50
C GLY A 284 10.32 -5.43 1.61
N ILE A 285 10.02 -4.15 1.38
CA ILE A 285 10.89 -3.25 0.62
C ILE A 285 11.77 -2.49 1.61
N THR A 286 13.06 -2.83 1.67
CA THR A 286 14.04 -2.24 2.59
C THR A 286 14.96 -1.22 1.92
N ASP A 287 14.90 -1.12 0.60
CA ASP A 287 15.68 -0.15 -0.16
C ASP A 287 15.06 1.25 -0.03
N ASP A 288 15.90 2.26 0.08
CA ASP A 288 15.51 3.68 0.13
C ASP A 288 14.79 4.07 -1.17
N ILE A 289 13.61 4.67 -1.04
CA ILE A 289 12.84 5.21 -2.17
C ILE A 289 12.72 6.74 -2.10
N THR A 290 12.49 7.36 -3.25
CA THR A 290 12.19 8.79 -3.33
C THR A 290 10.89 8.99 -4.10
N ARG A 291 9.82 9.34 -3.40
CA ARG A 291 8.49 9.60 -3.99
C ARG A 291 8.17 11.09 -3.94
N SER A 292 7.59 11.58 -5.03
CA SER A 292 7.09 12.96 -5.10
C SER A 292 5.64 12.95 -5.59
N GLY A 293 4.78 13.65 -4.87
CA GLY A 293 3.40 13.93 -5.25
C GLY A 293 3.33 14.97 -6.36
N THR A 294 2.18 15.63 -6.43
CA THR A 294 1.72 16.48 -7.52
C THR A 294 1.37 17.87 -7.00
N ALA A 295 0.56 18.63 -7.75
CA ALA A 295 0.03 19.91 -7.28
C ALA A 295 -1.37 19.77 -6.67
N GLY A 296 -1.89 18.54 -6.59
CA GLY A 296 -3.17 18.22 -5.95
C GLY A 296 -2.96 17.29 -4.74
N PRO A 297 -4.03 16.93 -4.02
CA PRO A 297 -3.94 16.08 -2.84
C PRO A 297 -3.41 14.68 -3.18
N ASP A 298 -2.32 14.30 -2.52
CA ASP A 298 -1.66 13.02 -2.71
C ASP A 298 -1.63 12.20 -1.41
N LYS A 299 -1.54 10.88 -1.59
CA LYS A 299 -1.16 9.97 -0.53
C LYS A 299 0.17 9.34 -0.91
N LEU A 300 1.17 9.43 -0.04
CA LEU A 300 2.49 8.85 -0.25
C LEU A 300 2.84 7.97 0.94
N VAL A 301 3.27 6.75 0.64
CA VAL A 301 3.68 5.78 1.65
C VAL A 301 5.07 5.28 1.28
N GLY A 302 6.01 5.42 2.21
CA GLY A 302 7.33 4.78 2.21
C GLY A 302 7.24 3.32 2.60
N PHE A 303 8.39 2.66 2.63
CA PHE A 303 8.55 1.27 3.01
C PHE A 303 9.51 1.16 4.20
N SER A 304 10.29 0.09 4.32
CA SER A 304 11.16 -0.14 5.48
C SER A 304 12.59 0.43 5.36
N GLY A 305 12.88 1.14 4.27
CA GLY A 305 14.17 1.82 4.01
C GLY A 305 14.19 3.26 4.55
N ASP A 306 15.31 3.97 4.35
CA ASP A 306 15.43 5.38 4.73
C ASP A 306 14.88 6.27 3.59
N ASP A 307 13.59 6.60 3.64
CA ASP A 307 12.86 7.12 2.49
C ASP A 307 12.78 8.65 2.40
N VAL A 308 12.53 9.15 1.19
CA VAL A 308 12.27 10.58 0.93
C VAL A 308 10.90 10.76 0.29
N LEU A 309 9.96 11.34 1.02
CA LEU A 309 8.59 11.61 0.56
C LEU A 309 8.34 13.10 0.46
N ARG A 310 7.81 13.56 -0.68
CA ARG A 310 7.52 14.97 -0.96
C ARG A 310 6.09 15.15 -1.48
N GLY A 311 5.19 15.75 -0.72
CA GLY A 311 3.80 16.00 -1.14
C GLY A 311 3.71 17.04 -2.27
N LEU A 312 4.51 18.11 -2.14
CA LEU A 312 4.61 19.28 -3.03
C LEU A 312 3.47 20.28 -2.83
N GLY A 313 2.30 20.08 -3.40
CA GLY A 313 1.19 21.00 -3.19
C GLY A 313 -0.14 20.29 -3.21
N GLY A 314 -1.07 20.73 -2.38
CA GLY A 314 -2.29 19.96 -2.12
C GLY A 314 -2.36 19.65 -0.63
N ALA A 315 -3.46 19.05 -0.18
CA ALA A 315 -3.56 18.59 1.20
C ALA A 315 -3.14 17.11 1.24
N ASP A 316 -1.88 16.86 1.57
CA ASP A 316 -1.23 15.58 1.36
C ASP A 316 -1.21 14.70 2.62
N GLN A 317 -1.11 13.39 2.43
CA GLN A 317 -0.92 12.39 3.48
C GLN A 317 0.37 11.61 3.23
N LEU A 318 1.37 11.80 4.10
CA LEU A 318 2.69 11.18 3.98
C LEU A 318 2.91 10.24 5.16
N GLU A 319 3.35 9.01 4.88
CA GLU A 319 3.69 7.99 5.87
C GLU A 319 5.07 7.39 5.54
N GLY A 320 6.08 7.62 6.38
CA GLY A 320 7.43 7.10 6.18
C GLY A 320 7.51 5.59 6.37
N SER A 321 6.90 5.10 7.47
CA SER A 321 6.94 3.70 7.93
C SER A 321 8.23 3.45 8.75
N PRO A 322 8.76 2.22 8.95
CA PRO A 322 10.06 2.07 9.62
C PRO A 322 11.22 2.58 8.74
N GLY A 323 12.11 3.40 9.27
CA GLY A 323 13.20 4.00 8.47
C GLY A 323 13.66 5.31 9.09
N ASN A 324 14.82 5.86 8.69
CA ASN A 324 15.14 7.25 9.02
C ASN A 324 14.63 8.14 7.87
N ASP A 325 13.36 8.52 7.93
CA ASP A 325 12.69 9.09 6.77
C ASP A 325 12.76 10.62 6.72
N ILE A 326 12.69 11.16 5.51
CA ILE A 326 12.54 12.60 5.25
C ILE A 326 11.18 12.86 4.61
N LEU A 327 10.30 13.49 5.36
CA LEU A 327 8.94 13.83 4.93
C LEU A 327 8.80 15.34 4.76
N VAL A 328 8.39 15.77 3.56
CA VAL A 328 8.14 17.17 3.24
C VAL A 328 6.72 17.30 2.69
N GLY A 329 5.79 17.88 3.46
CA GLY A 329 4.39 18.08 3.07
C GLY A 329 4.30 18.98 1.85
N GLY A 330 4.60 20.27 2.04
CA GLY A 330 4.70 21.21 0.92
C GLY A 330 3.83 22.42 1.14
N ALA A 331 2.77 22.59 0.36
CA ALA A 331 1.87 23.72 0.47
C ALA A 331 0.43 23.25 0.69
N GLN A 332 -0.31 24.01 1.50
CA GLN A 332 -1.60 23.65 2.12
C GLN A 332 -1.42 22.78 3.37
N ALA A 333 -2.53 22.24 3.88
CA ALA A 333 -2.55 21.56 5.17
C ALA A 333 -2.29 20.07 4.97
N ASP A 334 -1.15 19.60 5.44
CA ASP A 334 -0.67 18.24 5.25
C ASP A 334 -0.78 17.40 6.54
N THR A 335 -0.78 16.07 6.39
CA THR A 335 -0.64 15.11 7.48
C THR A 335 0.59 14.24 7.25
N LEU A 336 1.57 14.33 8.15
CA LEU A 336 2.83 13.60 8.07
C LEU A 336 2.97 12.67 9.27
N THR A 337 3.27 11.40 9.00
CA THR A 337 3.62 10.38 10.01
C THR A 337 5.00 9.84 9.66
N GLY A 338 6.03 10.11 10.48
CA GLY A 338 7.38 9.59 10.28
C GLY A 338 7.37 8.07 10.34
N GLY A 339 7.09 7.53 11.52
CA GLY A 339 6.97 6.11 11.72
C GLY A 339 7.99 5.66 12.75
N GLY A 340 8.77 4.64 12.46
CA GLY A 340 9.76 4.13 13.41
C GLY A 340 11.17 4.59 13.04
N ASN A 341 11.99 4.93 14.04
CA ASN A 341 13.39 5.35 13.97
C ASN A 341 13.57 6.88 14.03
N ARG A 342 14.34 7.51 13.14
CA ARG A 342 14.70 8.93 13.30
C ARG A 342 14.26 9.70 12.09
N ASP A 343 13.10 10.33 12.23
CA ASP A 343 12.47 10.99 11.09
C ASP A 343 12.71 12.50 11.10
N ALA A 344 12.75 13.08 9.91
CA ALA A 344 12.84 14.50 9.66
C ALA A 344 11.56 14.98 8.95
N LEU A 345 10.70 15.69 9.68
CA LEU A 345 9.39 16.13 9.20
C LEU A 345 9.39 17.65 8.97
N THR A 346 9.01 18.06 7.76
CA THR A 346 8.72 19.46 7.42
C THR A 346 7.29 19.55 6.89
N GLY A 347 6.37 20.12 7.67
CA GLY A 347 4.98 20.33 7.22
C GLY A 347 4.92 21.23 6.00
N GLY A 348 5.57 22.40 6.09
CA GLY A 348 5.56 23.37 5.01
C GLY A 348 4.50 24.42 5.23
N GLY A 349 3.90 24.91 4.15
CA GLY A 349 2.99 26.05 4.16
C GLY A 349 1.53 25.66 4.39
N GLY A 350 1.11 25.49 5.63
CA GLY A 350 -0.28 25.41 6.03
C GLY A 350 -0.36 25.11 7.51
N PRO A 351 -1.56 24.94 8.09
CA PRO A 351 -1.70 24.31 9.39
C PRO A 351 -1.58 22.79 9.25
N ASP A 352 -0.40 22.24 9.51
CA ASP A 352 -0.11 20.82 9.31
C ASP A 352 -0.36 19.97 10.56
N VAL A 353 -0.53 18.66 10.38
CA VAL A 353 -0.57 17.66 11.46
C VAL A 353 0.64 16.75 11.34
N LEU A 354 1.51 16.76 12.34
CA LEU A 354 2.78 16.04 12.32
C LEU A 354 2.81 15.01 13.46
N GLN A 355 3.24 13.80 13.13
CA GLN A 355 3.47 12.71 14.07
C GLN A 355 4.86 12.12 13.82
N GLY A 356 5.75 12.19 14.81
CA GLY A 356 7.11 11.63 14.69
C GLY A 356 7.10 10.11 14.76
N GLY A 357 6.41 9.56 15.77
CA GLY A 357 6.36 8.14 16.07
C GLY A 357 7.45 7.72 17.07
N PRO A 358 7.79 6.42 17.13
CA PRO A 358 8.89 5.95 17.97
C PRO A 358 10.27 6.32 17.42
N GLY A 359 11.10 6.96 18.25
CA GLY A 359 12.51 7.20 17.99
C GLY A 359 12.85 8.69 17.95
N ARG A 360 14.02 9.10 17.46
CA ARG A 360 14.52 10.47 17.73
C ARG A 360 14.22 11.40 16.58
N ASP A 361 13.06 12.02 16.62
CA ASP A 361 12.50 12.76 15.49
C ASP A 361 12.83 14.25 15.52
N GLN A 362 12.85 14.87 14.34
CA GLN A 362 13.09 16.29 14.14
C GLN A 362 11.92 16.92 13.38
N PHE A 363 11.30 17.92 13.99
CA PHE A 363 10.28 18.76 13.38
C PHE A 363 10.93 20.06 12.89
N ILE A 364 11.11 20.19 11.58
CA ILE A 364 11.98 21.19 10.97
C ILE A 364 11.18 22.39 10.47
N TYR A 365 11.58 23.58 10.92
CA TYR A 365 10.96 24.85 10.53
C TYR A 365 11.97 25.73 9.80
N SER A 366 11.67 26.07 8.55
CA SER A 366 12.52 26.91 7.69
C SER A 366 11.92 28.27 7.34
N ASN A 367 10.60 28.45 7.57
CA ASN A 367 9.87 29.68 7.34
C ASN A 367 9.02 29.99 8.58
N PRO A 368 9.13 31.19 9.19
CA PRO A 368 8.31 31.57 10.35
C PRO A 368 6.83 31.88 10.01
N ASN A 369 6.49 31.99 8.73
CA ASN A 369 5.15 32.35 8.25
C ASN A 369 4.58 31.20 7.40
N HIS A 370 4.45 30.02 8.01
CA HIS A 370 4.07 28.79 7.31
C HIS A 370 2.63 28.36 7.66
N GLY A 371 2.21 28.63 8.89
CA GLY A 371 0.92 28.25 9.43
C GLY A 371 1.15 27.92 10.90
N ARG A 372 0.15 27.36 11.59
CA ARG A 372 0.39 26.82 12.93
C ARG A 372 0.15 25.32 12.87
N ASP A 373 1.23 24.56 13.00
CA ASP A 373 1.19 23.11 12.95
C ASP A 373 0.70 22.54 14.28
N THR A 374 0.30 21.28 14.25
CA THR A 374 -0.03 20.47 15.42
C THR A 374 0.87 19.25 15.44
N ILE A 375 1.74 19.15 16.44
CA ILE A 375 2.56 17.96 16.69
C ILE A 375 1.83 17.12 17.74
N THR A 376 1.48 15.89 17.38
CA THR A 376 0.52 15.08 18.15
C THR A 376 1.16 14.20 19.21
N ASP A 377 2.44 13.85 19.07
CA ASP A 377 3.12 12.83 19.86
C ASP A 377 4.54 13.20 20.31
N PHE A 378 4.89 14.50 20.33
CA PHE A 378 6.21 14.99 20.72
C PHE A 378 6.71 14.37 22.03
N GLN A 379 7.91 13.80 22.03
CA GLN A 379 8.50 13.10 23.17
C GLN A 379 9.66 13.91 23.78
N LEU A 380 9.44 14.37 25.01
CA LEU A 380 10.41 15.17 25.76
C LEU A 380 11.75 14.46 25.95
N GLY A 381 12.85 15.20 25.76
CA GLY A 381 14.22 14.69 25.93
C GLY A 381 14.70 13.78 24.80
N ARG A 382 13.85 13.54 23.79
CA ARG A 382 14.16 12.70 22.64
C ARG A 382 14.00 13.52 21.35
N ASP A 383 12.79 13.99 21.09
CA ASP A 383 12.46 14.69 19.86
C ASP A 383 12.94 16.14 19.91
N LEU A 384 13.15 16.74 18.74
CA LEU A 384 13.65 18.10 18.59
C LEU A 384 12.77 18.94 17.69
N ILE A 385 12.63 20.22 18.05
CA ILE A 385 12.14 21.26 17.15
C ILE A 385 13.36 21.97 16.54
N ASP A 386 13.56 21.82 15.23
CA ASP A 386 14.68 22.44 14.54
C ASP A 386 14.29 23.81 13.96
N LEU A 387 14.91 24.85 14.53
CA LEU A 387 14.75 26.26 14.17
C LEU A 387 16.02 26.82 13.50
N SER A 388 17.05 26.00 13.27
CA SER A 388 18.37 26.41 12.77
C SER A 388 18.27 27.22 11.47
N SER A 389 17.37 26.83 10.57
CA SER A 389 17.14 27.52 9.30
C SER A 389 16.55 28.92 9.47
N ILE A 390 15.68 29.13 10.47
CA ILE A 390 15.11 30.44 10.79
C ILE A 390 16.17 31.32 11.45
N PHE A 391 16.94 30.75 12.38
CA PHE A 391 17.88 31.50 13.21
C PHE A 391 19.15 31.89 12.47
N LYS A 392 19.60 31.04 11.54
CA LYS A 392 20.65 31.40 10.59
C LYS A 392 20.29 32.62 9.74
N ARG A 393 19.01 32.84 9.41
CA ARG A 393 18.58 34.04 8.67
C ARG A 393 18.53 35.30 9.53
N ALA A 394 18.53 35.15 10.86
CA ALA A 394 18.44 36.25 11.82
C ALA A 394 19.79 36.60 12.47
N ASP A 395 20.92 36.03 12.00
CA ASP A 395 22.25 36.16 12.59
C ASP A 395 22.27 35.86 14.11
N TYR A 396 21.49 34.86 14.53
CA TYR A 396 21.38 34.47 15.92
C TYR A 396 22.71 33.90 16.44
N SER A 397 23.20 34.45 17.56
CA SER A 397 24.47 34.05 18.16
C SER A 397 24.39 33.74 19.67
N ARG A 398 23.19 33.64 20.24
CA ARG A 398 23.01 33.44 21.69
C ARG A 398 22.85 31.96 22.05
N PRO A 399 23.17 31.54 23.28
CA PRO A 399 23.04 30.13 23.68
C PRO A 399 21.59 29.71 23.94
N ASN A 400 20.72 30.64 24.38
CA ASN A 400 19.38 30.34 24.86
C ASN A 400 18.29 31.04 24.03
N PRO A 401 17.49 30.29 23.23
CA PRO A 401 16.51 30.87 22.33
C PRO A 401 15.36 31.61 23.02
N PHE A 402 15.09 31.29 24.29
CA PHE A 402 14.00 31.90 25.05
C PHE A 402 14.29 33.35 25.47
N GLU A 403 15.53 33.82 25.36
CA GLU A 403 15.88 35.19 25.74
C GLU A 403 15.33 36.23 24.76
N SER A 404 15.04 35.84 23.51
CA SER A 404 14.61 36.81 22.49
C SER A 404 13.75 36.22 21.38
N TYR A 405 13.90 34.93 21.04
CA TYR A 405 13.35 34.37 19.80
C TYR A 405 12.19 33.39 20.02
N VAL A 406 12.13 32.71 21.16
CA VAL A 406 11.09 31.70 21.44
C VAL A 406 10.30 32.07 22.69
N ARG A 407 8.97 31.94 22.61
CA ARG A 407 8.08 32.00 23.78
C ARG A 407 7.16 30.80 23.78
N LEU A 408 6.96 30.23 24.97
CA LEU A 408 6.03 29.14 25.21
C LEU A 408 4.76 29.68 25.85
N VAL A 409 3.60 29.31 25.30
CA VAL A 409 2.30 29.68 25.87
C VAL A 409 1.51 28.41 26.12
N GLN A 410 1.18 28.17 27.40
CA GLN A 410 0.31 27.06 27.76
C GLN A 410 -1.07 27.22 27.14
N ALA A 411 -1.57 26.15 26.54
CA ALA A 411 -2.94 26.03 26.04
C ALA A 411 -3.64 24.85 26.74
N ASN A 412 -4.97 24.79 26.64
CA ASN A 412 -5.80 23.78 27.35
C ASN A 412 -5.45 22.32 27.00
N ARG A 413 -4.79 22.05 25.87
CA ARG A 413 -4.43 20.69 25.41
C ARG A 413 -2.97 20.55 24.98
N GLY A 414 -2.08 21.43 25.43
CA GLY A 414 -0.67 21.41 25.03
C GLY A 414 0.03 22.76 25.17
N THR A 415 1.19 22.89 24.53
CA THR A 415 1.99 24.11 24.55
C THR A 415 2.12 24.70 23.15
N VAL A 416 1.85 25.99 23.01
CA VAL A 416 2.11 26.73 21.78
C VAL A 416 3.52 27.28 21.80
N VAL A 417 4.34 26.83 20.86
CA VAL A 417 5.64 27.42 20.54
C VAL A 417 5.40 28.65 19.66
N ARG A 418 5.87 29.81 20.11
CA ARG A 418 5.80 31.05 19.34
C ARG A 418 7.20 31.56 19.06
N ILE A 419 7.41 32.12 17.87
CA ILE A 419 8.72 32.65 17.48
C ILE A 419 8.64 34.13 17.12
N ASP A 420 9.71 34.86 17.42
CA ASP A 420 9.98 36.21 16.95
C ASP A 420 11.14 36.20 15.96
N SER A 421 10.82 36.24 14.66
CA SER A 421 11.80 35.95 13.60
C SER A 421 12.87 37.03 13.41
N ASN A 422 12.68 38.24 13.95
CA ASN A 422 13.66 39.33 13.88
C ASN A 422 14.47 39.51 15.17
N GLY A 423 14.14 38.74 16.23
CA GLY A 423 14.91 38.71 17.47
C GLY A 423 14.91 39.97 18.31
N ASP A 424 14.07 40.96 18.00
CA ASP A 424 14.07 42.24 18.70
C ASP A 424 13.35 42.17 20.07
N ALA A 425 12.64 41.07 20.32
CA ALA A 425 11.90 40.77 21.54
C ALA A 425 10.80 41.80 21.89
N SER A 426 10.52 42.74 20.97
CA SER A 426 9.69 43.93 21.18
C SER A 426 8.22 43.72 20.85
N GLY A 427 7.88 42.55 20.28
CA GLY A 427 6.51 42.15 19.99
C GLY A 427 6.34 41.77 18.54
N GLY A 428 6.54 40.49 18.23
CA GLY A 428 6.29 39.94 16.89
C GLY A 428 5.95 38.45 16.90
N PHE A 429 5.75 37.87 18.09
CA PHE A 429 5.69 36.42 18.29
C PHE A 429 4.52 35.78 17.53
N LYS A 430 4.83 34.97 16.51
CA LYS A 430 3.83 34.20 15.75
C LYS A 430 3.78 32.75 16.23
N PRO A 431 2.60 32.13 16.30
CA PRO A 431 2.52 30.71 16.62
C PRO A 431 3.15 29.88 15.50
N LEU A 432 4.02 28.94 15.89
CA LEU A 432 4.70 28.01 15.00
C LEU A 432 4.05 26.64 15.05
N ALA A 433 3.97 26.09 16.27
CA ALA A 433 3.47 24.75 16.51
C ALA A 433 2.69 24.69 17.82
N LEU A 434 1.66 23.85 17.86
CA LEU A 434 1.03 23.35 19.06
C LEU A 434 1.56 21.94 19.34
N LEU A 435 2.27 21.76 20.45
CA LEU A 435 2.69 20.44 20.94
C LEU A 435 1.57 19.90 21.83
N LEU A 436 0.84 18.89 21.37
CA LEU A 436 -0.24 18.30 22.15
C LEU A 436 0.30 17.57 23.39
N ASN A 437 -0.45 17.67 24.50
CA ASN A 437 -0.16 16.97 25.75
C ASN A 437 1.22 17.29 26.39
N ILE A 438 1.88 18.37 25.98
CA ILE A 438 3.10 18.88 26.59
C ILE A 438 2.81 20.11 27.43
N GLU A 439 3.27 20.11 28.70
CA GLU A 439 3.26 21.30 29.56
C GLU A 439 4.47 22.20 29.28
N ALA A 440 4.25 23.52 29.29
CA ALA A 440 5.24 24.49 28.84
C ALA A 440 6.51 24.53 29.71
N ASN A 441 6.38 24.24 31.00
CA ASN A 441 7.48 24.16 31.98
C ASN A 441 8.42 22.98 31.73
N ASN A 442 8.01 21.97 30.96
CA ASN A 442 8.81 20.78 30.67
C ASN A 442 9.67 20.93 29.42
N LEU A 443 9.42 21.97 28.60
CA LEU A 443 10.25 22.30 27.45
C LEU A 443 11.42 23.17 27.89
N THR A 444 12.63 22.77 27.50
CA THR A 444 13.87 23.50 27.79
C THR A 444 14.63 23.78 26.50
N ALA A 445 15.78 24.46 26.59
CA ALA A 445 16.59 24.74 25.41
C ALA A 445 17.05 23.46 24.69
N SER A 446 17.13 22.32 25.39
CA SER A 446 17.50 21.03 24.79
C SER A 446 16.41 20.44 23.90
N SER A 447 15.17 20.97 23.94
CA SER A 447 14.07 20.57 23.05
C SER A 447 14.17 21.24 21.68
N PHE A 448 15.13 22.16 21.50
CA PHE A 448 15.28 22.97 20.30
C PHE A 448 16.68 22.82 19.71
N LEU A 449 16.77 22.71 18.39
CA LEU A 449 18.00 22.87 17.63
C LEU A 449 17.98 24.28 17.01
N VAL A 450 19.00 25.09 17.27
CA VAL A 450 18.99 26.56 17.04
C VAL A 450 20.25 27.07 16.37
#